data_AF-Q75UW8-F1
#
_entry.id   AF-Q75UW8-F1
#
_cell.length_a   1.000
_cell.length_b   1.000
_cell.length_c   1.000
_cell.angle_alpha   90.00
_cell.angle_beta   90.00
_cell.angle_gamma   90.00
#
_symmetry.space_group_name_H-M   'P 1'
#
loop_
_entity.id
_entity.type
_entity.pdbx_description
1 polymer ?
#
loop_
_entity_poly.entity_id
_entity_poly.type
_entity_poly.pdbx_seq_one_letter_code
_entity_poly.pdbx_strand_id
1 'polypeptide(L)'
;NVSHETGGLRYVVEQNTANYPHYCDTSQPYGCPAGQSAYYGRGPLQLSWNFNYKAAGDALGIDLLHDPWQVEKNPATAWKTGLWFWNTQSGAGRMTPHDAIVNNKGFGETIRS
;
A
#
# COMPACT_ATOMS: atom_id res chain seq x y z
N ASN A 1 0.39 -10.70 8.55
CA ASN A 1 0.03 -9.56 7.67
C ASN A 1 0.59 -9.77 6.28
N VAL A 2 1.87 -9.54 5.98
CA VAL A 2 2.43 -9.75 4.62
C VAL A 2 2.08 -11.11 3.97
N SER A 3 2.31 -12.22 4.67
CA SER A 3 1.98 -13.56 4.15
C SER A 3 0.49 -13.75 3.90
N HIS A 4 -0.38 -13.07 4.65
CA HIS A 4 -1.83 -13.13 4.46
C HIS A 4 -2.23 -12.38 3.19
N GLU A 5 -1.74 -11.14 3.02
CA GLU A 5 -2.05 -10.27 1.88
C GLU A 5 -1.59 -10.81 0.53
N THR A 6 -0.54 -11.62 0.50
CA THR A 6 0.14 -12.03 -0.74
C THR A 6 0.04 -13.52 -1.04
N GLY A 7 -0.72 -14.29 -0.23
CA GLY A 7 -0.75 -15.74 -0.34
C GLY A 7 0.63 -16.38 -0.13
N GLY A 8 1.36 -15.90 0.88
CA GLY A 8 2.73 -16.35 1.19
C GLY A 8 3.77 -15.81 0.21
N LEU A 9 3.69 -14.53 -0.17
CA LEU A 9 4.55 -13.88 -1.17
C LEU A 9 4.45 -14.47 -2.58
N ARG A 10 3.41 -15.27 -2.87
CA ARG A 10 3.15 -15.83 -4.20
C ARG A 10 2.69 -14.76 -5.18
N TYR A 11 1.93 -13.79 -4.72
CA TYR A 11 1.31 -12.77 -5.56
C TYR A 11 1.97 -11.40 -5.31
N VAL A 12 2.49 -10.81 -6.40
CA VAL A 12 3.07 -9.46 -6.40
C VAL A 12 1.99 -8.40 -6.61
N VAL A 13 0.94 -8.74 -7.36
CA VAL A 13 -0.16 -7.83 -7.75
C VAL A 13 -1.51 -8.44 -7.37
N GLU A 14 -2.51 -7.59 -7.21
CA GLU A 14 -3.90 -8.01 -7.02
C GLU A 14 -4.35 -8.94 -8.16
N GLN A 15 -5.11 -9.99 -7.85
CA GLN A 15 -5.46 -11.01 -8.85
C GLN A 15 -6.73 -10.67 -9.65
N ASN A 16 -7.69 -9.97 -9.05
CA ASN A 16 -8.93 -9.63 -9.74
C ASN A 16 -8.77 -8.36 -10.56
N THR A 17 -8.36 -8.49 -11.81
CA THR A 17 -8.12 -7.36 -12.71
C THR A 17 -9.37 -6.52 -13.00
N ALA A 18 -10.58 -7.08 -12.80
CA ALA A 18 -11.83 -6.33 -12.94
C ALA A 18 -11.95 -5.20 -11.90
N ASN A 19 -11.25 -5.32 -10.77
CA ASN A 19 -11.28 -4.31 -9.71
C ASN A 19 -10.33 -3.13 -9.96
N TYR A 20 -9.37 -3.26 -10.88
CA TYR A 20 -8.30 -2.27 -11.06
C TYR A 20 -8.81 -0.82 -11.25
N PRO A 21 -9.91 -0.56 -12.00
CA PRO A 21 -10.44 0.79 -12.18
C PRO A 21 -11.02 1.43 -10.89
N HIS A 22 -11.24 0.66 -9.82
CA HIS A 22 -11.85 1.14 -8.58
C HIS A 22 -10.91 2.01 -7.74
N TYR A 23 -9.59 1.81 -7.87
CA TYR A 23 -8.59 2.40 -6.98
C TYR A 23 -8.13 3.80 -7.39
N CYS A 24 -8.95 4.50 -8.17
CA CYS A 24 -8.72 5.89 -8.53
C CYS A 24 -9.77 6.76 -7.83
N ASP A 25 -9.34 7.44 -6.76
CA ASP A 25 -10.14 8.49 -6.15
C ASP A 25 -9.99 9.78 -6.96
N THR A 26 -11.01 10.07 -7.78
CA THR A 26 -11.06 11.25 -8.66
C THR A 26 -11.33 12.55 -7.90
N SER A 27 -11.68 12.48 -6.60
CA SER A 27 -11.82 13.67 -5.76
C SER A 27 -10.48 14.27 -5.33
N GLN A 28 -9.39 13.51 -5.45
CA GLN A 28 -8.05 13.99 -5.15
C GLN A 28 -7.60 15.05 -6.17
N PRO A 29 -7.02 16.18 -5.73
CA PRO A 29 -6.66 17.28 -6.63
C PRO A 29 -5.56 16.91 -7.64
N TYR A 30 -4.75 15.90 -7.35
CA TYR A 30 -3.73 15.35 -8.25
C TYR A 30 -4.26 14.23 -9.16
N GLY A 31 -5.50 13.78 -8.96
CA GLY A 31 -6.15 12.76 -9.77
C GLY A 31 -5.36 11.45 -9.85
N CYS A 32 -5.33 10.87 -11.05
CA CYS A 32 -4.79 9.54 -11.34
C CYS A 32 -3.88 9.60 -12.58
N PRO A 33 -2.72 10.27 -12.51
CA PRO A 33 -1.89 10.58 -13.68
C PRO A 33 -1.31 9.34 -14.37
N ALA A 34 -1.14 8.22 -13.65
CA ALA A 34 -0.73 6.95 -14.24
C ALA A 34 -1.89 6.21 -14.95
N GLY A 35 -3.11 6.73 -14.87
CA GLY A 35 -4.33 6.14 -15.42
C GLY A 35 -5.28 5.64 -14.33
N GLN A 36 -6.58 5.60 -14.65
CA GLN A 36 -7.64 5.21 -13.72
C GLN A 36 -7.44 3.80 -13.14
N SER A 37 -6.92 2.87 -13.94
CA SER A 37 -6.72 1.47 -13.56
C SER A 37 -5.29 1.17 -13.08
N ALA A 38 -4.52 2.18 -12.68
CA ALA A 38 -3.09 2.02 -12.38
C ALA A 38 -2.77 1.81 -10.89
N TYR A 39 -3.72 1.99 -9.98
CA TYR A 39 -3.48 2.02 -8.53
C TYR A 39 -4.02 0.80 -7.76
N TYR A 40 -4.11 -0.35 -8.44
CA TYR A 40 -4.44 -1.65 -7.85
C TYR A 40 -3.37 -2.12 -6.85
N GLY A 41 -3.70 -3.17 -6.10
CA GLY A 41 -2.83 -3.73 -5.07
C GLY A 41 -1.47 -4.22 -5.60
N ARG A 42 -0.37 -3.73 -5.00
CA ARG A 42 0.99 -4.20 -5.30
C ARG A 42 1.85 -4.40 -4.06
N GLY A 43 2.79 -5.33 -4.15
CA GLY A 43 3.83 -5.54 -3.14
C GLY A 43 3.33 -6.24 -1.87
N PRO A 44 4.14 -6.21 -0.79
CA PRO A 44 4.00 -7.10 0.37
C PRO A 44 2.79 -6.81 1.24
N LEU A 45 2.23 -5.60 1.18
CA LEU A 45 0.97 -5.22 1.85
C LEU A 45 -0.08 -4.69 0.85
N GLN A 46 0.03 -5.08 -0.43
CA GLN A 46 -0.95 -4.76 -1.48
C GLN A 46 -1.35 -3.27 -1.51
N LEU A 47 -0.35 -2.37 -1.60
CA LEU A 47 -0.55 -0.92 -1.69
C LEU A 47 -1.56 -0.61 -2.80
N SER A 48 -2.67 0.04 -2.44
CA SER A 48 -3.81 0.32 -3.32
C SER A 48 -4.26 1.76 -3.12
N TRP A 49 -4.95 2.34 -4.10
CA TRP A 49 -5.42 3.73 -4.17
C TRP A 49 -4.38 4.81 -4.49
N ASN A 50 -4.71 5.69 -5.43
CA ASN A 50 -3.87 6.83 -5.85
C ASN A 50 -3.34 7.68 -4.68
N PHE A 51 -4.16 7.91 -3.64
CA PHE A 51 -3.71 8.68 -2.46
C PHE A 51 -2.66 7.96 -1.61
N ASN A 52 -2.72 6.63 -1.50
CA ASN A 52 -1.69 5.87 -0.79
C ASN A 52 -0.39 5.79 -1.60
N TYR A 53 -0.49 5.64 -2.93
CA TYR A 53 0.69 5.73 -3.80
C TYR A 53 1.35 7.12 -3.69
N LYS A 54 0.57 8.20 -3.64
CA LYS A 54 1.09 9.54 -3.40
C LYS A 54 1.78 9.67 -2.04
N ALA A 55 1.09 9.29 -0.95
CA ALA A 55 1.62 9.43 0.40
C ALA A 55 2.88 8.57 0.65
N ALA A 56 2.89 7.33 0.15
CA ALA A 56 4.06 6.46 0.20
C ALA A 56 5.22 7.03 -0.61
N GLY A 57 4.93 7.54 -1.81
CA GLY A 57 5.93 8.13 -2.69
C GLY A 57 6.60 9.36 -2.06
N ASP A 58 5.82 10.25 -1.46
CA ASP A 58 6.31 11.42 -0.74
C ASP A 58 7.23 11.04 0.43
N ALA A 59 6.81 10.06 1.25
CA ALA A 59 7.58 9.64 2.42
C ALA A 59 8.89 8.92 2.04
N LEU A 60 8.91 8.23 0.90
CA LEU A 60 10.06 7.44 0.44
C LEU A 60 10.98 8.20 -0.52
N GLY A 61 10.56 9.37 -1.02
CA GLY A 61 11.27 10.13 -2.05
C GLY A 61 11.26 9.42 -3.41
N ILE A 62 10.16 8.72 -3.74
CA ILE A 62 9.99 7.95 -4.99
C ILE A 62 8.66 8.35 -5.62
N ASP A 63 8.63 8.73 -6.90
CA ASP A 63 7.37 9.14 -7.55
C ASP A 63 6.46 7.95 -7.91
N LEU A 64 5.80 7.42 -6.89
CA LEU A 64 4.87 6.29 -7.02
C LEU A 64 3.49 6.70 -7.55
N LEU A 65 3.15 8.00 -7.56
CA LEU A 65 1.89 8.47 -8.14
C LEU A 65 1.94 8.40 -9.67
N HIS A 66 3.05 8.81 -10.29
CA HIS A 66 3.22 8.76 -11.76
C HIS A 66 3.77 7.43 -12.26
N ASP A 67 4.53 6.70 -11.42
CA ASP A 67 5.05 5.37 -11.77
C ASP A 67 4.73 4.32 -10.68
N PRO A 68 3.45 3.95 -10.52
CA PRO A 68 3.02 2.97 -9.52
C PRO A 68 3.58 1.56 -9.80
N TRP A 69 4.00 1.27 -11.03
CA TRP A 69 4.56 -0.03 -11.41
C TRP A 69 5.94 -0.30 -10.79
N GLN A 70 6.61 0.69 -10.21
CA GLN A 70 7.85 0.43 -9.45
C GLN A 70 7.62 -0.53 -8.28
N VAL A 71 6.42 -0.53 -7.68
CA VAL A 71 6.08 -1.40 -6.54
C VAL A 71 6.02 -2.87 -6.96
N GLU A 72 5.72 -3.18 -8.22
CA GLU A 72 5.74 -4.57 -8.74
C GLU A 72 7.08 -4.94 -9.42
N LYS A 73 7.85 -3.95 -9.89
CA LYS A 73 9.11 -4.17 -10.64
C LYS A 73 10.37 -4.11 -9.77
N ASN A 74 10.37 -3.33 -8.69
CA ASN A 74 11.53 -3.11 -7.84
C ASN A 74 11.27 -3.68 -6.43
N PRO A 75 11.92 -4.80 -6.05
CA PRO A 75 11.73 -5.42 -4.75
C PRO A 75 12.06 -4.49 -3.58
N ALA A 76 13.07 -3.63 -3.70
CA ALA A 76 13.41 -2.69 -2.63
C ALA A 76 12.31 -1.63 -2.45
N THR A 77 11.75 -1.12 -3.55
CA THR A 77 10.58 -0.23 -3.51
C THR A 77 9.37 -0.95 -2.90
N ALA A 78 9.10 -2.20 -3.29
CA ALA A 78 8.01 -3.00 -2.75
C ALA A 78 8.12 -3.18 -1.22
N TRP A 79 9.30 -3.52 -0.71
CA TRP A 79 9.49 -3.68 0.74
C TRP A 79 9.42 -2.34 1.48
N LYS A 80 9.94 -1.26 0.90
CA LYS A 80 9.83 0.08 1.48
C LYS A 80 8.38 0.53 1.61
N THR A 81 7.50 0.25 0.66
CA THR A 81 6.07 0.60 0.78
C THR A 81 5.38 -0.21 1.88
N GLY A 82 5.72 -1.49 2.02
CA GLY A 82 5.23 -2.32 3.14
C GLY A 82 5.67 -1.79 4.51
N LEU A 83 6.94 -1.42 4.65
CA LEU A 83 7.47 -0.83 5.88
C LEU A 83 6.90 0.56 6.15
N TRP A 84 6.72 1.39 5.11
CA TRP A 84 6.08 2.69 5.25
C TRP A 84 4.68 2.55 5.85
N PHE A 85 3.86 1.63 5.34
CA PHE A 85 2.53 1.39 5.89
C PHE A 85 2.63 0.96 7.36
N TRP A 86 3.45 -0.05 7.65
CA TRP A 86 3.61 -0.61 9.00
C TRP A 86 3.99 0.42 10.07
N ASN A 87 4.83 1.39 9.71
CA ASN A 87 5.41 2.33 10.68
C ASN A 87 4.73 3.70 10.68
N THR A 88 3.82 3.99 9.75
CA THR A 88 3.25 5.35 9.62
C THR A 88 1.74 5.39 9.45
N GLN A 89 1.11 4.29 9.04
CA GLN A 89 -0.32 4.26 8.72
C GLN A 89 -1.09 3.51 9.78
N SER A 90 -2.25 4.05 10.18
CA SER A 90 -3.21 3.36 11.05
C SER A 90 -4.33 2.67 10.27
N GLY A 91 -4.38 2.86 8.94
CA GLY A 91 -5.49 2.50 8.05
C GLY A 91 -6.87 2.58 8.70
N ALA A 92 -7.57 1.46 8.88
CA ALA A 92 -8.92 1.45 9.47
C ALA A 92 -8.92 1.49 11.02
N GLY A 93 -7.75 1.36 11.63
CA GLY A 93 -7.52 1.35 13.07
C GLY A 93 -7.27 2.74 13.66
N ARG A 94 -6.65 2.75 14.85
CA ARG A 94 -6.37 3.98 15.62
C ARG A 94 -4.89 4.21 15.96
N MET A 95 -4.01 3.30 15.55
CA MET A 95 -2.57 3.35 15.79
C MET A 95 -1.84 2.64 14.66
N THR A 96 -0.53 2.84 14.55
CA THR A 96 0.28 2.10 13.57
C THR A 96 0.47 0.65 14.01
N PRO A 97 0.63 -0.30 13.08
CA PRO A 97 1.06 -1.66 13.42
C PRO A 97 2.38 -1.70 14.21
N HIS A 98 3.30 -0.79 13.92
CA HIS A 98 4.53 -0.61 14.70
C HIS A 98 4.20 -0.34 16.17
N ASP A 99 3.44 0.73 16.44
CA ASP A 99 3.06 1.14 17.80
C ASP A 99 2.28 0.07 18.54
N ALA A 100 1.42 -0.66 17.83
CA ALA A 100 0.66 -1.77 18.39
C ALA A 100 1.58 -2.84 19.00
N ILE A 101 2.68 -3.16 18.32
CA ILE A 101 3.62 -4.18 18.77
C ILE A 101 4.60 -3.62 19.80
N VAL A 102 5.26 -2.49 19.53
CA VAL A 102 6.30 -1.96 20.43
C VAL A 102 5.73 -1.46 21.77
N ASN A 103 4.47 -1.04 21.79
CA ASN A 103 3.78 -0.60 23.01
C ASN A 103 2.87 -1.69 23.61
N ASN A 104 3.05 -2.95 23.20
CA ASN A 104 2.38 -4.13 23.75
C ASN A 104 0.83 -4.02 23.75
N LYS A 105 0.25 -3.42 22.71
CA LYS A 105 -1.21 -3.33 22.50
C LYS A 105 -1.81 -4.58 21.85
N GLY A 106 -0.94 -5.48 21.37
CA GLY A 106 -1.29 -6.81 20.90
C GLY A 106 -1.40 -6.90 19.38
N PHE A 107 -1.17 -8.11 18.86
CA PHE A 107 -1.17 -8.37 17.42
C PHE A 107 -2.50 -8.03 16.73
N GLY A 108 -3.62 -8.10 17.45
CA GLY A 108 -4.95 -7.78 16.93
C GLY A 108 -5.10 -6.35 16.41
N GLU A 109 -4.37 -5.38 16.97
CA GLU A 109 -4.39 -4.00 16.45
C GLU A 109 -3.71 -3.89 15.08
N THR A 110 -2.73 -4.75 14.79
CA THR A 110 -2.08 -4.79 13.48
C THR A 110 -2.99 -5.35 12.37
N ILE A 111 -4.05 -6.08 12.75
CA ILE A 111 -5.09 -6.60 11.83
C ILE A 111 -6.16 -5.54 11.57
N ARG A 112 -6.42 -4.68 12.55
CA ARG A 112 -7.36 -3.54 12.41
C ARG A 112 -6.77 -2.38 11.63
N SER A 113 -5.45 -2.30 11.56
CA SER A 113 -4.72 -1.24 10.86
C SER A 113 -4.84 -1.39 9.36
#